data_AF-A0A2K8GKI3-F1
#
_entry.id   AF-A0A2K8GKI3-F1
#
_cell.length_a   1.000
_cell.length_b   1.000
_cell.length_c   1.000
_cell.angle_alpha   90.00
_cell.angle_beta   90.00
_cell.angle_gamma   90.00
#
_symmetry.space_group_name_H-M   'P 1'
#
loop_
_entity.id
_entity.type
_entity.pdbx_description
1 polymer ?
#
loop_
_entity_poly.entity_id
_entity_poly.type
_entity_poly.pdbx_seq_one_letter_code
_entity_poly.pdbx_strand_id
1 'polypeptide(L)'
;LDFFYSSNAAVTAEQKSKIHEKLEGIGLLCVKDNAITEDDITSLRARKLPSGPNAPCFLACMMKEIGVMDSDGKIQKESALEIAKTIFEDSEDLKNVEDYLHSCAHINTEEVSDGDKGCDRAMLAYKCMTENSSKFGFESV
;
A
#
# COMPACT_ATOMS: atom_id res chain seq x y z
N LEU A 1 12.22 -1.82 -35.18
CA LEU A 1 12.29 -0.82 -34.11
C LEU A 1 10.86 -0.51 -33.72
N ASP A 2 10.28 -1.37 -32.89
CA ASP A 2 9.02 -1.20 -32.16
C ASP A 2 9.27 -2.01 -30.88
N PHE A 3 9.63 -1.35 -29.76
CA PHE A 3 8.74 -1.04 -28.64
C PHE A 3 7.99 -2.28 -28.11
N PHE A 4 7.89 -2.44 -26.79
CA PHE A 4 7.27 -3.57 -26.05
C PHE A 4 8.21 -4.73 -25.65
N TYR A 5 9.37 -4.41 -25.06
CA TYR A 5 9.89 -5.21 -23.95
C TYR A 5 9.27 -4.65 -22.65
N SER A 6 8.09 -5.13 -22.28
CA SER A 6 7.61 -5.06 -20.89
C SER A 6 7.14 -6.45 -20.53
N SER A 7 8.03 -7.23 -19.93
CA SER A 7 7.67 -8.40 -19.15
C SER A 7 6.94 -7.94 -17.88
N ASN A 8 5.71 -7.43 -18.02
CA ASN A 8 4.80 -7.37 -16.89
C ASN A 8 4.32 -8.81 -16.61
N ALA A 9 5.18 -9.62 -16.00
CA ALA A 9 4.69 -10.83 -15.36
C ALA A 9 3.72 -10.41 -14.27
N ALA A 10 2.44 -10.76 -14.42
CA ALA A 10 1.43 -10.46 -13.42
C ALA A 10 1.80 -11.16 -12.10
N VAL A 11 1.54 -10.51 -10.96
CA VAL A 11 1.74 -11.12 -9.63
C VAL A 11 1.03 -12.49 -9.59
N THR A 12 1.78 -13.52 -9.24
CA THR A 12 1.30 -14.91 -9.25
C THR A 12 0.22 -15.14 -8.19
N ALA A 13 -0.56 -16.21 -8.33
CA ALA A 13 -1.59 -16.56 -7.35
C ALA A 13 -1.01 -16.82 -5.95
N GLU A 14 0.18 -17.43 -5.88
CA GLU A 14 0.88 -17.67 -4.61
C GLU A 14 1.31 -16.36 -3.95
N GLN A 15 1.94 -15.47 -4.71
CA GLN A 15 2.34 -14.15 -4.20
C GLN A 15 1.12 -13.35 -3.73
N LYS A 16 0.01 -13.36 -4.48
CA LYS A 16 -1.26 -12.75 -4.07
C LYS A 16 -1.77 -13.31 -2.75
N SER A 17 -1.74 -14.63 -2.56
CA SER A 17 -2.14 -15.26 -1.31
C SER A 17 -1.29 -14.79 -0.13
N LYS A 18 0.05 -14.74 -0.30
CA LYS A 18 0.97 -14.27 0.75
C LYS A 18 0.73 -12.79 1.09
N ILE A 19 0.51 -11.95 0.08
CA ILE A 19 0.20 -10.53 0.29
C ILE A 19 -1.13 -10.39 1.02
N HIS A 20 -2.17 -11.12 0.60
CA HIS A 20 -3.48 -11.08 1.23
C HIS A 20 -3.42 -11.50 2.70
N GLU A 21 -2.79 -12.63 3.01
CA GLU A 21 -2.60 -13.12 4.37
C GLU A 21 -1.88 -12.09 5.25
N LYS A 22 -0.81 -11.47 4.72
CA LYS A 22 -0.06 -10.44 5.44
C LYS A 22 -0.92 -9.20 5.72
N LEU A 23 -1.67 -8.72 4.74
CA LEU A 23 -2.55 -7.56 4.87
C LEU A 23 -3.72 -7.83 5.83
N GLU A 24 -4.31 -9.03 5.78
CA GLU A 24 -5.38 -9.41 6.72
C GLU A 24 -4.86 -9.48 8.16
N GLY A 25 -3.69 -10.09 8.39
CA GLY A 25 -3.06 -10.15 9.71
C GLY A 25 -2.79 -8.76 10.30
N ILE A 26 -2.26 -7.85 9.48
CA ILE A 26 -2.03 -6.45 9.87
C ILE A 26 -3.37 -5.71 10.09
N GLY A 27 -4.37 -5.94 9.25
CA GLY A 27 -5.70 -5.36 9.42
C GLY A 27 -6.33 -5.72 10.77
N LEU A 28 -6.20 -6.98 11.20
CA LEU A 28 -6.67 -7.44 12.51
C LEU A 28 -5.93 -6.79 13.69
N LEU A 29 -4.67 -6.39 13.51
CA LEU A 29 -3.94 -5.59 14.49
C LEU A 29 -4.52 -4.17 14.55
N CYS A 30 -4.61 -3.51 13.39
CA CYS A 30 -4.98 -2.10 13.29
C CYS A 30 -6.43 -1.78 13.63
N VAL A 31 -7.35 -2.73 13.43
CA VAL A 31 -8.78 -2.53 13.72
C VAL A 31 -9.06 -2.39 15.23
N LYS A 32 -8.14 -2.84 16.10
CA LYS A 32 -8.29 -2.74 17.56
C LYS A 32 -8.35 -1.29 18.04
N ASP A 33 -7.51 -0.44 17.45
CA ASP A 33 -7.41 0.98 17.80
C ASP A 33 -8.14 1.88 16.80
N ASN A 34 -8.38 1.39 15.57
CA ASN A 34 -9.00 2.12 14.48
C ASN A 34 -10.16 1.31 13.88
N ALA A 35 -11.21 1.07 14.67
CA ALA A 35 -12.36 0.30 14.20
C ALA A 35 -12.99 0.94 12.94
N ILE A 36 -13.05 0.17 11.86
CA ILE A 36 -13.65 0.55 10.57
C ILE A 36 -14.98 -0.20 10.34
N THR A 37 -15.78 0.31 9.43
CA THR A 37 -17.09 -0.27 9.10
C THR A 37 -16.98 -1.46 8.14
N GLU A 38 -18.04 -2.25 7.99
CA GLU A 38 -18.11 -3.30 6.97
C GLU A 38 -18.02 -2.73 5.54
N ASP A 39 -18.55 -1.52 5.32
CA ASP A 39 -18.46 -0.80 4.05
C ASP A 39 -17.02 -0.37 3.74
N ASP A 40 -16.26 0.02 4.76
CA ASP A 40 -14.83 0.32 4.62
C ASP A 40 -14.05 -0.95 4.26
N ILE A 41 -14.30 -2.06 4.95
CA ILE A 41 -13.68 -3.35 4.65
C ILE A 41 -13.99 -3.79 3.22
N THR A 42 -15.24 -3.64 2.79
CA THR A 42 -15.68 -3.97 1.43
C THR A 42 -14.99 -3.08 0.39
N SER A 43 -14.88 -1.78 0.68
CA SER A 43 -14.19 -0.82 -0.18
C SER A 43 -12.71 -1.15 -0.30
N LEU A 44 -12.04 -1.44 0.81
CA LEU A 44 -10.62 -1.81 0.85
C LEU A 44 -10.35 -3.11 0.08
N ARG A 45 -11.17 -4.16 0.29
CA ARG A 45 -11.07 -5.42 -0.49
C ARG A 45 -11.32 -5.22 -1.98
N ALA A 46 -12.17 -4.26 -2.33
CA ALA A 46 -12.41 -3.86 -3.72
C ALA A 46 -11.41 -2.82 -4.24
N ARG A 47 -10.40 -2.46 -3.44
CA ARG A 47 -9.37 -1.45 -3.75
C ARG A 47 -9.95 -0.10 -4.14
N LYS A 48 -10.96 0.30 -3.36
CA LYS A 48 -11.61 1.59 -3.40
C LYS A 48 -11.27 2.36 -2.15
N LEU A 49 -11.38 3.68 -2.24
CA LEU A 49 -11.23 4.54 -1.07
C LEU A 49 -12.36 4.24 -0.07
N PRO A 50 -12.01 3.90 1.18
CA PRO A 50 -13.00 3.85 2.25
C PRO A 50 -13.45 5.28 2.61
N SER A 51 -14.59 5.41 3.27
CA SER A 51 -15.22 6.71 3.57
C SER A 51 -15.53 6.89 5.06
N GLY A 52 -15.38 5.85 5.87
CA GLY A 52 -15.59 5.90 7.31
C GLY A 52 -14.59 6.82 8.00
N PRO A 53 -14.99 7.44 9.13
CA PRO A 53 -14.19 8.47 9.80
C PRO A 53 -12.86 7.94 10.35
N ASN A 54 -12.78 6.65 10.69
CA ASN A 54 -11.56 6.01 11.20
C ASN A 54 -10.69 5.39 10.10
N ALA A 55 -11.20 5.28 8.87
CA ALA A 55 -10.50 4.63 7.79
C ALA A 55 -9.14 5.26 7.43
N PRO A 56 -8.96 6.60 7.46
CA PRO A 56 -7.64 7.22 7.29
C PRO A 56 -6.60 6.72 8.31
N CYS A 57 -6.96 6.66 9.60
CA CYS A 57 -6.02 6.23 10.65
C CYS A 57 -5.79 4.72 10.66
N PHE A 58 -6.81 3.94 10.27
CA PHE A 58 -6.63 2.51 9.99
C PHE A 58 -5.60 2.28 8.87
N LEU A 59 -5.70 3.01 7.75
CA LEU A 59 -4.73 2.94 6.66
C LEU A 59 -3.33 3.37 7.12
N ALA A 60 -3.22 4.43 7.94
CA ALA A 60 -1.93 4.85 8.48
C ALA A 60 -1.30 3.76 9.36
N CYS A 61 -2.09 3.11 10.21
CA CYS A 61 -1.61 1.96 10.98
C CYS A 61 -1.12 0.84 10.06
N MET A 62 -1.91 0.45 9.05
CA MET A 62 -1.49 -0.58 8.11
C MET A 62 -0.18 -0.22 7.39
N MET A 63 -0.06 1.02 6.90
CA MET A 63 1.15 1.47 6.21
C MET A 63 2.37 1.49 7.14
N LYS A 64 2.20 1.81 8.43
CA LYS A 64 3.27 1.73 9.43
C LYS A 64 3.73 0.30 9.66
N GLU A 65 2.80 -0.63 9.82
CA GLU A 65 3.10 -2.06 10.03
C GLU A 65 3.72 -2.74 8.79
N ILE A 66 3.35 -2.28 7.58
CA ILE A 66 3.97 -2.72 6.33
C ILE A 66 5.34 -2.04 6.13
N GLY A 67 5.59 -0.90 6.78
CA GLY A 67 6.81 -0.13 6.59
C GLY A 67 6.79 0.78 5.35
N VAL A 68 5.60 1.11 4.86
CA VAL A 68 5.36 2.15 3.84
C VAL A 68 5.26 3.54 4.47
N MET A 69 5.05 3.60 5.78
CA MET A 69 5.01 4.84 6.56
C MET A 69 5.89 4.70 7.80
N ASP A 70 6.59 5.76 8.20
CA ASP A 70 7.40 5.82 9.42
C ASP A 70 6.64 6.38 10.64
N SER A 71 7.34 6.53 11.76
CA SER A 71 6.78 7.10 12.99
C SER A 71 6.39 8.57 12.88
N ASP A 72 6.99 9.30 11.94
CA ASP A 72 6.73 10.72 11.67
C ASP A 72 5.57 10.87 10.67
N GLY A 73 4.90 9.76 10.36
CA GLY A 73 3.75 9.71 9.46
C GLY A 73 4.13 9.98 8.01
N LYS A 74 5.40 9.87 7.63
CA LYS A 74 5.90 10.08 6.26
C LYS A 74 6.03 8.77 5.50
N ILE A 75 5.76 8.84 4.20
CA ILE A 75 5.93 7.71 3.29
C ILE A 75 7.41 7.42 3.12
N GLN A 76 7.77 6.16 3.31
CA GLN A 76 9.11 5.59 3.12
C GLN A 76 8.99 4.25 2.39
N LYS A 77 10.11 3.63 2.02
CA LYS A 77 10.08 2.38 1.23
C LYS A 77 11.02 1.31 1.74
N GLU A 78 11.99 1.68 2.57
CA GLU A 78 13.08 0.82 3.00
C GLU A 78 12.55 -0.41 3.74
N SER A 79 11.64 -0.21 4.68
CA SER A 79 11.06 -1.33 5.46
C SER A 79 10.08 -2.17 4.63
N ALA A 80 9.30 -1.53 3.76
CA ALA A 80 8.38 -2.24 2.86
C ALA A 80 9.13 -3.14 1.86
N LEU A 81 10.31 -2.73 1.40
CA LEU A 81 11.15 -3.55 0.51
C LEU A 81 11.69 -4.81 1.20
N GLU A 82 11.94 -4.77 2.51
CA GLU A 82 12.32 -5.98 3.26
C GLU A 82 11.18 -6.98 3.34
N ILE A 83 9.93 -6.52 3.49
CA ILE A 83 8.75 -7.40 3.41
C ILE A 83 8.61 -7.96 1.99
N ALA A 84 8.80 -7.12 0.96
CA ALA A 84 8.68 -7.54 -0.43
C ALA A 84 9.65 -8.68 -0.77
N LYS A 85 10.88 -8.66 -0.27
CA LYS A 85 11.87 -9.74 -0.45
C LYS A 85 11.44 -11.10 0.13
N THR A 86 10.46 -11.13 1.03
CA THR A 86 9.90 -12.39 1.55
C THR A 86 8.83 -12.99 0.63
N ILE A 87 8.35 -12.23 -0.35
CA ILE A 87 7.24 -12.57 -1.25
C ILE A 87 7.72 -12.71 -2.70
N PHE A 88 8.61 -11.81 -3.12
CA PHE A 88 9.14 -11.73 -4.47
C PHE A 88 10.61 -12.19 -4.49
N GLU A 89 10.91 -13.18 -5.33
CA GLU A 89 12.27 -13.68 -5.54
C GLU A 89 12.95 -13.02 -6.75
N ASP A 90 12.17 -12.50 -7.69
CA ASP A 90 12.66 -11.89 -8.92
C ASP A 90 13.11 -10.42 -8.69
N SER A 91 14.27 -10.06 -9.23
CA SER A 91 14.82 -8.70 -9.09
C SER A 91 14.02 -7.64 -9.82
N GLU A 92 13.34 -7.98 -10.92
CA GLU A 92 12.45 -7.10 -11.66
C GLU A 92 11.18 -6.83 -10.84
N ASP A 93 10.60 -7.85 -10.19
CA ASP A 93 9.46 -7.67 -9.29
C ASP A 93 9.82 -6.74 -8.12
N LEU A 94 10.98 -6.94 -7.49
CA LEU A 94 11.44 -6.08 -6.40
C LEU A 94 11.67 -4.64 -6.86
N LYS A 95 12.21 -4.45 -8.07
CA LYS A 95 12.33 -3.12 -8.68
C LYS A 95 10.96 -2.49 -8.94
N ASN A 96 9.98 -3.27 -9.41
CA ASN A 96 8.61 -2.79 -9.61
C ASN A 96 7.96 -2.37 -8.29
N VAL A 97 8.17 -3.09 -7.19
CA VAL A 97 7.75 -2.67 -5.85
C VAL A 97 8.41 -1.35 -5.46
N GLU A 98 9.73 -1.22 -5.66
CA GLU A 98 10.46 0.00 -5.34
C GLU A 98 9.92 1.22 -6.12
N ASP A 99 9.77 1.07 -7.44
CA ASP A 99 9.28 2.14 -8.31
C ASP A 99 7.82 2.49 -8.00
N TYR A 100 6.99 1.49 -7.69
CA TYR A 100 5.61 1.69 -7.26
C TYR A 100 5.52 2.52 -5.98
N LEU A 101 6.27 2.17 -4.94
CA LEU A 101 6.31 2.94 -3.69
C LEU A 101 6.87 4.35 -3.93
N HIS A 102 7.90 4.47 -4.76
CA HIS A 102 8.49 5.76 -5.11
C HIS A 102 7.51 6.68 -5.85
N SER A 103 6.62 6.13 -6.68
CA SER A 103 5.65 6.91 -7.46
C SER A 103 4.73 7.78 -6.61
N CYS A 104 4.52 7.41 -5.34
CA CYS A 104 3.70 8.14 -4.37
C CYS A 104 4.50 8.89 -3.30
N ALA A 105 5.82 8.97 -3.41
CA ALA A 105 6.67 9.67 -2.43
C ALA A 105 6.38 11.19 -2.34
N HIS A 106 5.88 11.79 -3.43
CA HIS A 106 5.48 13.19 -3.48
C HIS A 106 4.37 13.54 -2.47
N ILE A 107 3.60 12.55 -2.00
CA ILE A 107 2.57 12.74 -0.98
C ILE A 107 3.14 13.28 0.35
N ASN A 108 4.45 13.14 0.60
CA ASN A 108 5.09 13.72 1.77
C ASN A 108 5.08 15.26 1.83
N THR A 109 4.89 15.92 0.68
CA THR A 109 4.82 17.38 0.57
C THR A 109 3.39 17.93 0.53
N GLU A 110 2.38 17.05 0.52
CA GLU A 110 0.98 17.46 0.55
C GLU A 110 0.59 18.00 1.94
N GLU A 111 -0.34 18.94 1.96
CA GLU A 111 -0.89 19.48 3.20
C GLU A 111 -1.74 18.42 3.92
N VAL A 112 -1.54 18.32 5.24
CA VAL A 112 -2.29 17.42 6.11
C VAL A 112 -2.68 18.15 7.40
N SER A 113 -3.78 17.73 8.02
CA SER A 113 -4.30 18.37 9.23
C SER A 113 -3.82 17.72 10.53
N ASP A 114 -3.27 16.50 10.46
CA ASP A 114 -3.02 15.64 11.61
C ASP A 114 -1.53 15.36 11.90
N GLY A 115 -0.63 16.00 11.14
CA GLY A 115 0.82 15.95 11.36
C GLY A 115 1.39 14.53 11.28
N ASP A 116 2.03 14.12 12.37
CA ASP A 116 2.77 12.86 12.47
C ASP A 116 1.85 11.65 12.69
N LYS A 117 0.56 11.88 12.98
CA LYS A 117 -0.44 10.80 12.98
C LYS A 117 -0.51 10.13 11.60
N GLY A 118 -0.40 10.94 10.54
CA GLY A 118 -0.28 10.48 9.16
C GLY A 118 -1.55 9.87 8.57
N CYS A 119 -2.71 10.02 9.22
CA CYS A 119 -4.00 9.51 8.75
C CYS A 119 -4.42 10.16 7.42
N ASP A 120 -4.35 11.49 7.33
CA ASP A 120 -4.68 12.20 6.08
C ASP A 120 -3.71 11.79 4.97
N ARG A 121 -2.42 11.70 5.31
CA ARG A 121 -1.37 11.28 4.38
C ARG A 121 -1.58 9.86 3.87
N ALA A 122 -2.00 8.95 4.74
CA ALA A 122 -2.27 7.57 4.38
C ALA A 122 -3.43 7.46 3.38
N MET A 123 -4.47 8.28 3.54
CA MET A 123 -5.56 8.32 2.57
C MET A 123 -5.11 8.84 1.19
N LEU A 124 -4.30 9.91 1.17
CA LEU A 124 -3.72 10.44 -0.07
C LEU A 124 -2.77 9.43 -0.74
N ALA A 125 -1.91 8.78 0.04
CA ALA A 125 -1.00 7.76 -0.45
C ALA A 125 -1.74 6.54 -0.99
N TYR A 126 -2.77 6.06 -0.29
CA TYR A 126 -3.58 4.91 -0.73
C TYR A 126 -4.33 5.20 -2.04
N LYS A 127 -4.85 6.42 -2.20
CA LYS A 127 -5.41 6.87 -3.48
C LYS A 127 -4.37 6.81 -4.59
N CYS A 128 -3.20 7.43 -4.38
CA CYS A 128 -2.11 7.42 -5.36
C CYS A 128 -1.67 5.99 -5.72
N MET A 129 -1.52 5.12 -4.73
CA MET A 129 -1.15 3.72 -4.89
C MET A 129 -2.18 2.96 -5.73
N THR A 130 -3.46 3.11 -5.41
CA THR A 130 -4.55 2.49 -6.18
C THR A 130 -4.53 2.94 -7.65
N GLU A 131 -4.36 4.24 -7.90
CA GLU A 131 -4.31 4.83 -9.25
C GLU A 131 -3.08 4.40 -10.06
N ASN A 132 -1.96 4.08 -9.39
CA ASN A 132 -0.72 3.64 -10.05
C ASN A 132 -0.57 2.11 -10.13
N SER A 133 -1.36 1.33 -9.40
CA SER A 133 -1.21 -0.13 -9.27
C SER A 133 -1.02 -0.87 -10.60
N SER A 134 -1.80 -0.53 -11.64
CA SER A 134 -1.73 -1.17 -12.96
C SER A 134 -0.46 -0.86 -13.75
N LYS A 135 0.20 0.26 -13.47
CA LYS A 135 1.46 0.63 -14.14
C LYS A 135 2.61 -0.30 -13.75
N PHE A 136 2.49 -0.94 -12.59
CA PHE A 136 3.54 -1.77 -11.98
C PHE A 136 3.11 -3.24 -11.81
N GLY A 137 1.98 -3.66 -12.41
CA GLY A 137 1.49 -5.04 -12.36
C GLY A 137 0.80 -5.44 -11.04
N PHE A 138 0.47 -4.47 -10.19
CA PHE A 138 -0.20 -4.69 -8.90
C PHE A 138 -1.73 -4.50 -8.98
N GLU A 139 -2.32 -4.40 -10.17
CA GLU A 139 -3.77 -4.22 -10.32
C GLU A 139 -4.60 -5.46 -9.98
N SER A 140 -4.01 -6.53 -9.50
CA SER A 140 -4.72 -7.73 -9.04
C SER A 140 -4.27 -8.23 -7.66
N VAL A 141 -3.43 -7.44 -6.98
CA VAL A 141 -3.09 -7.55 -5.56
C VAL A 141 -4.07 -6.69 -4.78
#